data_AF-A0A2V6UUU7-F1
#
_entry.id   AF-A0A2V6UUU7-F1
#
_cell.length_a   1.000
_cell.length_b   1.000
_cell.length_c   1.000
_cell.angle_alpha   90.00
_cell.angle_beta   90.00
_cell.angle_gamma   90.00
#
_symmetry.space_group_name_H-M   'P 1'
#
loop_
_entity.id
_entity.type
_entity.pdbx_description
1 polymer ?
#
loop_
_entity_poly.entity_id
_entity_poly.type
_entity_poly.pdbx_seq_one_letter_code
_entity_poly.pdbx_strand_id
1 'polypeptide(L)'
;MGLNDPHAFERTIYVKDADRSRLIGEFRRARRSGQIVALGTATDPYQPAEAKFEVTRRVLEAAREVPGLSLSITTKSTLIARDAHLLRELGAASEVVVNLSVTTTDPALARRVEPRAPRPDLRFAAMRTLTEAGVASRRFIMPILPLLTDDAANLRALPAPWAPSRTCSSSVPARARPSSSSWRSTFPAWSPSIRGSTRDPPTRHRST
;
A
#
# COMPACT_ATOMS: atom_id res chain seq x y z
N MET A 1 5.99 19.02 22.01
CA MET A 1 6.27 18.40 20.69
C MET A 1 6.03 19.34 19.50
N GLY A 2 5.95 20.67 19.68
CA GLY A 2 5.75 21.57 18.52
C GLY A 2 4.45 21.33 17.73
N LEU A 3 3.50 20.56 18.26
CA LEU A 3 2.28 20.10 17.58
C LEU A 3 1.24 21.23 17.36
N ASN A 4 1.55 22.45 17.80
CA ASN A 4 0.64 23.61 17.74
C ASN A 4 1.00 24.57 16.60
N ASP A 5 2.06 24.30 15.83
CA ASP A 5 2.41 25.06 14.63
C ASP A 5 2.16 24.20 13.37
N PRO A 6 1.11 24.50 12.59
CA PRO A 6 0.82 23.81 11.33
C PRO A 6 1.99 23.87 10.34
N HIS A 7 2.83 24.91 10.39
CA HIS A 7 3.99 25.04 9.51
C HIS A 7 5.19 24.20 9.99
N ALA A 8 5.24 23.85 11.27
CA ALA A 8 6.27 22.95 11.81
C ALA A 8 6.06 21.50 11.34
N PHE A 9 4.82 21.09 11.07
CA PHE A 9 4.48 19.72 10.65
C PHE A 9 5.21 19.28 9.38
N GLU A 10 5.34 20.16 8.39
CA GLU A 10 6.03 19.84 7.13
C GLU A 10 7.56 20.08 7.17
N ARG A 11 8.07 20.74 8.22
CA ARG A 11 9.48 21.18 8.30
C ARG A 11 10.31 20.43 9.34
N THR A 12 9.67 19.95 10.40
CA THR A 12 10.34 19.26 11.50
C THR A 12 10.04 17.77 11.45
N ILE A 13 11.07 16.96 11.19
CA ILE A 13 10.94 15.50 11.13
C ILE A 13 11.46 14.91 12.45
N TYR A 14 10.57 14.26 13.19
CA TYR A 14 10.95 13.49 14.38
C TYR A 14 11.30 12.07 13.98
N VAL A 15 12.57 11.72 14.17
CA VAL A 15 13.08 10.39 13.84
C VAL A 15 13.03 9.52 15.08
N LYS A 16 12.25 8.44 15.03
CA LYS A 16 12.28 7.43 16.08
C LYS A 16 13.53 6.59 15.92
N ASP A 17 14.17 6.29 17.04
CA ASP A 17 15.27 5.34 17.01
C ASP A 17 14.75 3.92 16.78
N ALA A 18 15.47 3.18 15.94
CA ALA A 18 15.19 1.80 15.60
C ALA A 18 16.00 0.90 16.54
N ASP A 19 15.59 0.82 17.81
CA ASP A 19 16.25 -0.02 18.80
C ASP A 19 16.25 -1.48 18.33
N ARG A 20 17.45 -1.97 18.00
CA ARG A 20 17.67 -3.26 17.35
C ARG A 20 17.21 -4.42 18.23
N SER A 21 17.54 -4.39 19.52
CA SER A 21 17.20 -5.45 20.47
C SER A 21 15.68 -5.59 20.64
N ARG A 22 14.99 -4.45 20.73
CA ARG A 22 13.53 -4.40 20.78
C ARG A 22 12.90 -4.93 19.48
N LEU A 23 13.40 -4.50 18.32
CA LEU A 23 12.91 -4.96 17.03
C LEU A 23 13.06 -6.49 16.87
N ILE A 24 14.21 -7.06 17.23
CA ILE A 24 14.43 -8.51 17.21
C ILE A 24 13.43 -9.23 18.12
N GLY A 25 13.16 -8.68 19.32
CA GLY A 25 12.15 -9.22 20.24
C GLY A 25 10.75 -9.26 19.62
N GLU A 26 10.33 -8.17 18.97
CA GLU A 26 9.03 -8.08 18.31
C GLU A 26 8.94 -8.99 17.08
N PHE A 27 10.00 -9.10 16.27
CA PHE A 27 10.03 -10.02 15.13
C PHE A 27 9.94 -11.49 15.58
N ARG A 28 10.64 -11.86 16.65
CA ARG A 28 10.52 -13.21 17.23
C ARG A 28 9.11 -13.48 17.76
N ARG A 29 8.41 -12.46 18.26
CA ARG A 29 6.99 -12.56 18.67
C ARG A 29 6.10 -12.78 17.45
N ALA A 30 6.23 -11.95 16.43
CA ALA A 30 5.45 -12.05 15.19
C ALA A 30 5.64 -13.41 14.49
N ARG A 31 6.88 -13.90 14.43
CA ARG A 31 7.18 -15.24 13.91
C ARG A 31 6.46 -16.34 14.69
N ARG A 32 6.54 -16.31 16.03
CA ARG A 32 5.91 -17.32 16.89
C ARG A 32 4.38 -17.32 16.78
N SER A 33 3.77 -16.17 16.53
CA SER A 33 2.33 -16.05 16.33
C SER A 33 1.88 -16.29 14.88
N GLY A 34 2.80 -16.52 13.94
CA GLY A 34 2.50 -16.65 12.51
C GLY A 34 1.94 -15.37 11.87
N GLN A 35 2.19 -14.21 12.48
CA GLN A 35 1.68 -12.92 11.99
C GLN A 35 2.55 -12.37 10.86
N ILE A 36 1.89 -11.72 9.91
CA ILE A 36 2.55 -10.96 8.84
C ILE A 36 2.98 -9.60 9.41
N VAL A 37 4.26 -9.28 9.29
CA VAL A 37 4.78 -7.95 9.54
C VAL A 37 4.52 -7.11 8.29
N ALA A 38 3.69 -6.08 8.40
CA ALA A 38 3.35 -5.22 7.28
C ALA A 38 3.92 -3.80 7.47
N LEU A 39 4.94 -3.45 6.68
CA LEU A 39 5.49 -2.10 6.57
C LEU A 39 4.73 -1.34 5.48
N GLY A 40 4.36 -0.08 5.74
CA GLY A 40 3.60 0.72 4.77
C GLY A 40 2.08 0.68 4.90
N THR A 41 1.55 0.23 6.05
CA THR A 41 0.10 0.17 6.30
C THR A 41 -0.51 1.54 6.62
N ALA A 42 0.17 2.35 7.43
CA ALA A 42 -0.27 3.70 7.81
C ALA A 42 0.51 4.81 7.10
N THR A 43 1.78 4.55 6.79
CA THR A 43 2.71 5.56 6.28
C THR A 43 3.77 4.88 5.44
N ASP A 44 4.17 5.50 4.32
CA ASP A 44 5.19 4.95 3.44
C ASP A 44 6.50 4.71 4.23
N PRO A 45 7.10 3.51 4.18
CA PRO A 45 8.31 3.23 4.94
C PRO A 45 9.55 3.88 4.31
N TYR A 46 9.48 4.37 3.07
CA TYR A 46 10.58 4.99 2.34
C TYR A 46 10.30 6.46 2.03
N GLN A 47 9.87 7.21 3.06
CA GLN A 47 9.74 8.67 2.97
C GLN A 47 11.05 9.35 2.56
N PRO A 48 11.03 10.59 2.04
CA PRO A 48 12.25 11.32 1.68
C PRO A 48 13.32 11.37 2.78
N ALA A 49 12.91 11.39 4.06
CA ALA A 49 13.80 11.35 5.22
C ALA A 49 14.69 10.09 5.27
N GLU A 50 14.25 8.97 4.69
CA GLU A 50 14.99 7.71 4.66
C GLU A 50 16.24 7.75 3.78
N ALA A 51 16.37 8.75 2.91
CA ALA A 51 17.63 9.00 2.20
C ALA A 51 18.76 9.40 3.17
N LYS A 52 18.44 9.89 4.38
CA LYS A 52 19.40 10.32 5.39
C LYS A 52 19.41 9.42 6.63
N PHE A 53 18.25 9.06 7.17
CA PHE A 53 18.16 8.44 8.50
C PHE A 53 18.10 6.92 8.50
N GLU A 54 17.75 6.33 7.35
CA GLU A 54 17.77 4.89 7.09
C GLU A 54 17.12 4.04 8.20
N VAL A 55 16.03 4.54 8.80
CA VAL A 55 15.32 3.86 9.89
C VAL A 55 14.74 2.54 9.39
N THR A 56 14.10 2.56 8.21
CA THR A 56 13.53 1.37 7.59
C THR A 56 14.63 0.37 7.23
N ARG A 57 15.78 0.84 6.76
CA ARG A 57 16.92 -0.05 6.50
C ARG A 57 17.37 -0.76 7.78
N ARG A 58 17.53 -0.04 8.89
CA ARG A 58 17.86 -0.64 10.21
C ARG A 58 16.80 -1.63 10.70
N VAL A 59 15.52 -1.36 10.42
CA VAL A 59 14.42 -2.30 10.68
C VAL A 59 14.57 -3.58 9.85
N LEU A 60 14.93 -3.48 8.58
CA LEU A 60 15.18 -4.63 7.70
C LEU A 60 16.44 -5.42 8.12
N GLU A 61 17.49 -4.73 8.56
CA GLU A 61 18.71 -5.36 9.09
C GLU A 61 18.42 -6.18 10.35
N ALA A 62 17.61 -5.64 11.27
CA ALA A 62 17.14 -6.37 12.44
C ALA A 62 16.22 -7.55 12.07
N ALA A 63 15.39 -7.40 11.04
CA ALA A 63 14.53 -8.49 10.54
C ALA A 63 15.37 -9.64 9.97
N ARG A 64 16.50 -9.36 9.31
CA ARG A 64 17.41 -10.37 8.72
C ARG A 64 17.97 -11.34 9.77
N GLU A 65 18.04 -10.94 11.03
CA GLU A 65 18.51 -11.79 12.13
C GLU A 65 17.46 -12.76 12.67
N VAL A 66 16.21 -12.63 12.22
CA VAL A 66 15.11 -13.49 12.65
C VAL A 66 14.59 -14.26 11.43
N PRO A 67 15.13 -15.46 11.15
CA PRO A 67 14.66 -16.26 10.03
C PRO A 67 13.23 -16.77 10.26
N GLY A 68 12.53 -17.04 9.15
CA GLY A 68 11.16 -17.55 9.13
C GLY A 68 10.08 -16.48 9.27
N LEU A 69 10.39 -15.21 8.99
CA LEU A 69 9.39 -14.13 9.01
C LEU A 69 8.50 -14.16 7.77
N SER A 70 7.30 -13.58 7.91
CA SER A 70 6.48 -13.15 6.78
C SER A 70 6.39 -11.63 6.79
N LEU A 71 7.00 -10.98 5.80
CA LEU A 71 7.15 -9.53 5.70
C LEU A 71 6.53 -9.02 4.39
N SER A 72 5.65 -8.03 4.50
CA SER A 72 5.11 -7.29 3.37
C SER A 72 5.52 -5.83 3.48
N ILE A 73 6.04 -5.26 2.39
CA ILE A 73 6.44 -3.85 2.31
C ILE A 73 5.62 -3.18 1.22
N THR A 74 4.87 -2.13 1.55
CA THR A 74 4.11 -1.35 0.56
C THR A 74 4.65 0.07 0.48
N THR A 75 5.05 0.52 -0.71
CA THR A 75 5.65 1.84 -0.92
C THR A 75 5.36 2.42 -2.30
N LYS A 76 5.38 3.76 -2.44
CA LYS A 76 5.43 4.48 -3.72
C LYS A 76 6.85 4.95 -4.06
N SER A 77 7.78 4.84 -3.12
CA SER A 77 9.12 5.39 -3.22
C SER A 77 10.04 4.51 -4.05
N THR A 78 10.94 5.14 -4.81
CA THR A 78 12.00 4.45 -5.54
C THR A 78 13.20 4.13 -4.66
N LEU A 79 13.29 4.71 -3.45
CA LEU A 79 14.40 4.48 -2.51
C LEU A 79 14.55 3.01 -2.11
N ILE A 80 13.46 2.23 -2.16
CA ILE A 80 13.49 0.79 -1.87
C ILE A 80 14.47 0.01 -2.74
N ALA A 81 14.78 0.50 -3.95
CA ALA A 81 15.76 -0.12 -4.83
C ALA A 81 17.19 -0.12 -4.23
N ARG A 82 17.53 0.85 -3.36
CA ARG A 82 18.81 0.87 -2.60
C ARG A 82 19.00 -0.40 -1.78
N ASP A 83 17.90 -0.92 -1.22
CA ASP A 83 17.93 -2.02 -0.26
C ASP A 83 17.70 -3.38 -0.95
N ALA A 84 17.78 -3.46 -2.28
CA ALA A 84 17.55 -4.68 -3.06
C ALA A 84 18.40 -5.87 -2.59
N HIS A 85 19.70 -5.65 -2.33
CA HIS A 85 20.59 -6.70 -1.83
C HIS A 85 20.19 -7.20 -0.44
N LEU A 86 19.83 -6.28 0.47
CA LEU A 86 19.39 -6.61 1.82
C LEU A 86 18.06 -7.39 1.79
N LEU A 87 17.12 -6.97 0.95
CA LEU A 87 15.84 -7.65 0.76
C LEU A 87 16.01 -9.05 0.16
N ARG A 88 16.98 -9.24 -0.74
CA ARG A 88 17.34 -10.55 -1.29
C ARG A 88 17.88 -11.48 -0.21
N GLU A 89 18.80 -11.00 0.63
CA GLU A 89 19.34 -11.79 1.74
C GLU A 89 18.25 -12.16 2.75
N LEU A 90 17.39 -11.20 3.10
CA LEU A 90 16.25 -11.44 3.98
C LEU A 90 15.29 -12.49 3.39
N GLY A 91 15.03 -12.38 2.08
CA GLY A 91 14.19 -13.31 1.32
C GLY A 91 14.75 -14.74 1.21
N ALA A 92 16.05 -14.95 1.47
CA ALA A 92 16.64 -16.29 1.48
C ALA A 92 16.21 -17.12 2.70
N ALA A 93 15.84 -16.46 3.80
CA ALA A 93 15.47 -17.11 5.06
C ALA A 93 14.05 -16.76 5.55
N SER A 94 13.33 -15.89 4.85
CA SER A 94 12.00 -15.39 5.21
C SER A 94 11.15 -15.15 3.97
N GLU A 95 9.83 -15.13 4.12
CA GLU A 95 8.92 -14.71 3.06
C GLU A 95 8.86 -13.18 3.02
N VAL A 96 9.40 -12.57 1.95
CA VAL A 96 9.39 -11.11 1.75
C VAL A 96 8.66 -10.78 0.47
N VAL A 97 7.68 -9.90 0.54
CA VAL A 97 6.98 -9.37 -0.63
C VAL A 97 7.03 -7.84 -0.63
N VAL A 98 7.48 -7.27 -1.73
CA VAL A 98 7.46 -5.82 -1.96
C VAL A 98 6.31 -5.46 -2.90
N ASN A 99 5.46 -4.54 -2.47
CA ASN A 99 4.33 -4.01 -3.23
C ASN A 99 4.64 -2.55 -3.60
N LEU A 100 4.95 -2.28 -4.86
CA LEU A 100 5.05 -0.89 -5.33
C LEU A 100 3.69 -0.40 -5.79
N SER A 101 3.20 0.63 -5.12
CA SER A 101 1.92 1.25 -5.40
C SER A 101 1.96 2.08 -6.67
N VAL A 102 1.09 1.76 -7.63
CA VAL A 102 0.94 2.48 -8.90
C VAL A 102 -0.54 2.77 -9.12
N THR A 103 -0.93 4.04 -9.03
CA THR A 103 -2.32 4.48 -9.20
C THR A 103 -2.74 4.56 -10.67
N THR A 104 -1.83 5.01 -11.54
CA THR A 104 -2.04 5.12 -12.98
C THR A 104 -0.70 4.99 -13.70
N THR A 105 -0.75 4.63 -14.98
CA THR A 105 0.42 4.68 -15.89
C THR A 105 0.57 6.03 -16.58
N ASP A 106 -0.46 6.89 -16.56
CA ASP A 106 -0.42 8.24 -17.13
C ASP A 106 0.38 9.20 -16.22
N PRO A 107 1.54 9.73 -16.65
CA PRO A 107 2.33 10.66 -15.86
C PRO A 107 1.60 11.98 -15.55
N ALA A 108 0.71 12.45 -16.44
CA ALA A 108 -0.02 13.70 -16.25
C ALA A 108 -1.08 13.53 -15.16
N LEU A 109 -1.87 12.46 -15.21
CA LEU A 109 -2.81 12.13 -14.13
C LEU A 109 -2.08 11.85 -12.81
N ALA A 110 -0.97 11.09 -12.83
CA ALA A 110 -0.19 10.81 -11.63
C ALA A 110 0.29 12.10 -10.94
N ARG A 111 0.74 13.10 -11.70
CA ARG A 111 1.17 14.39 -11.15
C ARG A 111 0.02 15.19 -10.52
N ARG A 112 -1.20 15.05 -11.01
CA ARG A 112 -2.38 15.72 -10.41
C ARG A 112 -2.84 15.05 -9.12
N VAL A 113 -2.83 13.71 -9.09
CA VAL A 113 -3.34 12.92 -7.95
C VAL A 113 -2.29 12.78 -6.84
N GLU A 114 -1.02 12.60 -7.21
CA GLU A 114 0.08 12.30 -6.29
C GLU A 114 1.33 13.15 -6.58
N PRO A 115 1.25 14.50 -6.48
CA PRO A 115 2.28 15.42 -6.99
C PRO A 115 3.68 15.22 -6.37
N ARG A 116 3.75 14.70 -5.14
CA ARG A 116 5.01 14.47 -4.40
C ARG A 116 5.57 13.05 -4.59
N ALA A 117 4.82 12.14 -5.21
CA ALA A 117 5.26 10.77 -5.41
C ALA A 117 6.10 10.63 -6.69
N PRO A 118 7.06 9.69 -6.76
CA PRO A 118 7.80 9.43 -7.99
C PRO A 118 6.87 9.12 -9.17
N ARG A 119 7.30 9.47 -10.38
CA ARG A 119 6.55 9.16 -11.61
C ARG A 119 6.38 7.64 -11.78
N PRO A 120 5.29 7.16 -12.41
CA PRO A 120 5.02 5.73 -12.57
C PRO A 120 6.16 4.94 -13.25
N ASP A 121 6.80 5.51 -14.26
CA ASP A 121 7.95 4.93 -14.97
C ASP A 121 9.14 4.65 -14.04
N LEU A 122 9.44 5.57 -13.12
CA LEU A 122 10.50 5.38 -12.13
C LEU A 122 10.15 4.30 -11.10
N ARG A 123 8.87 4.17 -10.72
CA ARG A 123 8.41 3.07 -9.83
C ARG A 123 8.58 1.72 -10.52
N PHE A 124 8.27 1.64 -11.81
CA PHE A 124 8.51 0.43 -12.62
C PHE A 124 10.00 0.11 -12.75
N ALA A 125 10.87 1.11 -12.92
CA ALA A 125 12.32 0.90 -12.93
C ALA A 125 12.85 0.36 -11.58
N ALA A 126 12.36 0.89 -10.46
CA ALA A 126 12.70 0.37 -9.14
C ALA A 126 12.22 -1.07 -8.94
N MET A 127 11.01 -1.40 -9.41
CA MET A 127 10.49 -2.78 -9.38
C MET A 127 11.33 -3.75 -10.22
N ARG A 128 11.77 -3.32 -11.40
CA ARG A 128 12.68 -4.10 -12.24
C ARG A 128 13.99 -4.39 -11.50
N THR A 129 14.59 -3.37 -10.89
CA THR A 129 15.82 -3.51 -10.10
C THR A 129 15.66 -4.55 -8.97
N LEU A 130 14.53 -4.50 -8.26
CA LEU A 130 14.22 -5.49 -7.21
C LEU A 130 14.05 -6.90 -7.78
N THR A 131 13.34 -7.03 -8.91
CA THR A 131 13.09 -8.33 -9.56
C THR A 131 14.39 -8.95 -10.07
N GLU A 132 15.26 -8.16 -10.70
CA GLU A 132 16.57 -8.59 -11.19
C GLU A 132 17.50 -9.01 -10.03
N ALA A 133 17.34 -8.41 -8.85
CA ALA A 133 18.00 -8.83 -7.62
C ALA A 133 17.37 -10.09 -6.98
N GLY A 134 16.33 -10.68 -7.56
CA GLY A 134 15.64 -11.85 -7.00
C GLY A 134 14.68 -11.55 -5.84
N VAL A 135 14.31 -10.29 -5.63
CA VAL A 135 13.31 -9.90 -4.63
C VAL A 135 11.90 -10.07 -5.21
N ALA A 136 11.03 -10.77 -4.48
CA ALA A 136 9.63 -10.91 -4.88
C ALA A 136 8.93 -9.55 -4.81
N SER A 137 8.72 -8.94 -5.98
CA SER A 137 8.11 -7.62 -6.10
C SER A 137 6.83 -7.66 -6.94
N ARG A 138 5.87 -6.81 -6.59
CA ARG A 138 4.51 -6.80 -7.17
C ARG A 138 4.09 -5.37 -7.47
N ARG A 139 3.32 -5.24 -8.55
CA ARG A 139 2.52 -4.04 -8.82
C ARG A 139 1.31 -4.05 -7.91
N PHE A 140 1.12 -2.98 -7.17
CA PHE A 140 -0.03 -2.79 -6.30
C PHE A 140 -0.86 -1.63 -6.85
N ILE A 141 -1.90 -1.97 -7.63
CA ILE A 141 -2.70 -1.00 -8.36
C ILE A 141 -3.72 -0.38 -7.40
N MET A 142 -3.25 0.55 -6.57
CA MET A 142 -4.02 1.14 -5.48
C MET A 142 -3.62 2.60 -5.24
N PRO A 143 -4.60 3.47 -4.90
CA PRO A 143 -6.04 3.22 -4.99
C PRO A 143 -6.52 3.16 -6.44
N ILE A 144 -7.60 2.41 -6.71
CA ILE A 144 -8.40 2.62 -7.92
C ILE A 144 -9.35 3.78 -7.63
N LEU A 145 -9.18 4.89 -8.33
CA LEU A 145 -9.98 6.09 -8.20
C LEU A 145 -11.11 6.08 -9.24
N PRO A 146 -12.39 6.09 -8.80
CA PRO A 146 -13.52 6.12 -9.72
C PRO A 146 -13.45 7.30 -10.69
N LEU A 147 -13.77 7.07 -11.96
CA LEU A 147 -13.76 8.05 -13.05
C LEU A 147 -12.38 8.58 -13.44
N LEU A 148 -11.31 8.14 -12.77
CA LEU A 148 -9.94 8.61 -13.01
C LEU A 148 -9.00 7.48 -13.41
N THR A 149 -9.09 6.33 -12.76
CA THR A 149 -8.16 5.21 -12.98
C THR A 149 -8.85 3.84 -13.06
N ASP A 150 -10.18 3.81 -13.08
CA ASP A 150 -11.00 2.60 -13.15
C ASP A 150 -11.36 2.20 -14.58
N ASP A 151 -10.96 2.99 -15.58
CA ASP A 151 -11.17 2.65 -16.97
C ASP A 151 -10.31 1.45 -17.40
N ALA A 152 -10.87 0.66 -18.30
CA ALA A 152 -10.23 -0.59 -18.72
C ALA A 152 -8.94 -0.38 -19.52
N ALA A 153 -8.74 0.80 -20.14
CA ALA A 153 -7.51 1.09 -20.84
C ALA A 153 -6.35 1.30 -19.85
N ASN A 154 -6.56 2.09 -18.78
CA ASN A 154 -5.59 2.29 -17.71
C ASN A 154 -5.23 0.97 -17.01
N LEU A 155 -6.23 0.11 -16.73
CA LEU A 155 -5.98 -1.20 -16.11
C LEU A 155 -5.22 -2.17 -17.03
N ARG A 156 -5.43 -2.09 -18.35
CA ARG A 156 -4.70 -2.92 -19.33
C ARG A 156 -3.33 -2.38 -19.71
N ALA A 157 -3.10 -1.07 -19.57
CA ALA A 157 -1.83 -0.43 -19.92
C ALA A 157 -0.67 -0.80 -18.98
N LEU A 158 -0.95 -1.52 -17.89
CA LEU A 158 0.08 -1.92 -16.94
C LEU A 158 1.01 -2.98 -17.54
N PRO A 159 2.34 -2.81 -17.45
CA PRO A 159 3.30 -3.72 -18.06
C PRO A 159 3.15 -5.14 -17.52
N ALA A 160 3.31 -6.16 -18.36
CA ALA A 160 3.26 -7.56 -17.91
C ALA A 160 4.20 -7.80 -16.71
N PRO A 161 3.84 -8.70 -15.76
CA PRO A 161 4.72 -9.01 -14.63
C PRO A 161 6.08 -9.53 -15.14
N TRP A 162 7.18 -9.05 -14.55
CA TRP A 162 8.54 -9.29 -15.07
C TRP A 162 9.07 -10.73 -14.93
N ALA A 163 8.38 -11.64 -14.25
CA ALA A 163 8.69 -13.07 -14.21
C ALA A 163 7.57 -13.87 -13.49
N PRO A 164 7.50 -15.20 -13.68
CA PRO A 164 6.65 -16.09 -12.87
C PRO A 164 7.29 -16.38 -11.50
N SER A 165 7.60 -15.35 -10.71
CA SER A 165 8.16 -15.49 -9.36
C SER A 165 7.04 -15.52 -8.31
N ARG A 166 6.30 -16.63 -8.14
CA ARG A 166 5.20 -16.80 -7.14
C ARG A 166 4.29 -15.55 -7.04
N THR A 167 4.04 -14.90 -8.18
CA THR A 167 3.48 -13.54 -8.26
C THR A 167 1.96 -13.63 -8.27
N CYS A 168 1.32 -13.54 -7.11
CA CYS A 168 -0.13 -13.33 -7.05
C CYS A 168 -0.41 -11.83 -7.19
N SER A 169 -0.97 -11.41 -8.32
CA SER A 169 -1.48 -10.05 -8.50
C SER A 169 -2.73 -9.86 -7.65
N SER A 170 -2.60 -9.27 -6.46
CA SER A 170 -3.76 -8.89 -5.66
C SER A 170 -4.25 -7.50 -6.08
N SER A 171 -5.26 -7.43 -6.95
CA SER A 171 -6.11 -6.25 -7.06
C SER A 171 -7.19 -6.39 -5.98
N VAL A 172 -7.06 -5.69 -4.86
CA VAL A 172 -8.18 -5.51 -3.94
C VAL A 172 -8.86 -4.21 -4.35
N PRO A 173 -10.08 -4.22 -4.89
CA PRO A 173 -10.84 -2.98 -5.01
C PRO A 173 -10.93 -2.38 -3.61
N ALA A 174 -10.54 -1.12 -3.44
CA ALA A 174 -10.75 -0.39 -2.20
C ALA A 174 -12.26 -0.22 -1.97
N ARG A 175 -12.95 -1.28 -1.52
CA ARG A 175 -14.30 -1.18 -1.01
C ARG A 175 -14.15 -0.72 0.43
N ALA A 176 -14.14 0.59 0.63
CA ALA A 176 -14.33 1.17 1.96
C ALA A 176 -15.67 0.64 2.49
N ARG A 177 -15.62 -0.38 3.36
CA ARG A 177 -16.75 -0.69 4.25
C ARG A 177 -16.72 0.39 5.32
N PRO A 178 -17.75 1.23 5.45
CA PRO A 178 -17.83 2.10 6.60
C PRO A 178 -18.10 1.21 7.81
N SER A 179 -17.11 1.04 8.68
CA SER A 179 -17.31 0.41 9.99
C SER A 179 -17.31 1.49 11.07
N SER A 180 -18.25 1.33 12.01
CA SER A 180 -18.54 2.11 13.22
C SER A 180 -19.18 3.50 13.05
N SER A 181 -20.52 3.47 13.02
CA SER A 181 -21.50 4.26 13.81
C SER A 181 -21.07 5.41 14.73
N SER A 182 -20.20 6.35 14.35
CA SER A 182 -20.01 7.59 15.14
C SER A 182 -20.01 8.91 14.37
N TRP A 183 -20.23 8.92 13.06
CA TRP A 183 -20.15 10.15 12.26
C TRP A 183 -21.50 10.82 11.94
N ARG A 184 -22.59 10.47 12.64
CA ARG A 184 -23.93 11.06 12.43
C ARG A 184 -24.25 12.30 13.28
N SER A 185 -23.34 12.80 14.12
CA SER A 185 -23.63 13.92 15.02
C SER A 185 -23.14 15.29 14.54
N THR A 186 -22.55 15.41 13.35
CA THR A 186 -22.10 16.72 12.85
C THR A 186 -22.63 16.94 11.44
N PHE A 187 -23.49 17.95 11.31
CA PHE A 187 -24.16 18.47 10.11
C PHE A 187 -25.58 17.93 9.78
N PRO A 188 -26.62 18.76 9.93
CA PRO A 188 -27.97 18.45 9.49
C PRO A 188 -28.16 18.71 7.99
N ALA A 189 -29.06 17.91 7.40
CA ALA A 189 -29.77 18.13 6.15
C ALA A 189 -28.97 18.13 4.82
N TRP A 190 -28.95 16.97 4.16
CA TRP A 190 -29.21 16.92 2.71
C TRP A 190 -29.67 15.51 2.30
N SER A 191 -30.89 15.40 1.77
CA SER A 191 -31.41 14.18 1.14
C SER A 191 -31.90 14.50 -0.27
N PRO A 192 -31.57 13.65 -1.25
CA PRO A 192 -32.46 13.45 -2.38
C PRO A 192 -32.94 12.00 -2.40
N SER A 193 -34.25 11.85 -2.23
CA SER A 193 -35.02 10.63 -2.36
C SER A 193 -35.10 10.15 -3.81
N ILE A 194 -34.88 8.86 -4.09
CA ILE A 194 -35.62 8.11 -5.11
C ILE A 194 -35.87 6.68 -4.60
N ARG A 195 -37.15 6.33 -4.45
CA ARG A 195 -37.69 5.00 -4.13
C ARG A 195 -37.94 4.24 -5.45
N GLY A 196 -37.48 3.00 -5.55
CA GLY A 196 -37.91 2.05 -6.58
C GLY A 196 -38.54 0.82 -5.92
N SER A 197 -39.83 0.57 -6.17
CA SER A 197 -40.62 -0.51 -5.57
C SER A 197 -40.49 -1.81 -6.37
N THR A 198 -40.28 -2.92 -5.68
CA THR A 198 -40.47 -4.28 -6.21
C THR A 198 -41.96 -4.62 -6.24
N ARG A 199 -42.51 -4.99 -7.41
CA ARG A 199 -43.87 -5.51 -7.54
C ARG A 199 -43.90 -7.01 -7.25
N ASP A 200 -44.80 -7.41 -6.36
CA ASP A 200 -45.26 -8.78 -6.11
C ASP A 200 -46.31 -9.23 -7.16
N PRO A 201 -46.61 -10.54 -7.28
CA PRO A 201 -47.19 -11.19 -8.46
C PRO A 201 -48.73 -11.05 -8.60
N PRO A 202 -49.31 -11.38 -9.78
CA PRO A 202 -50.69 -11.02 -10.09
C PRO A 202 -51.74 -11.96 -9.45
N THR A 203 -52.72 -11.36 -8.78
CA THR A 203 -53.98 -11.98 -8.38
C THR A 203 -54.92 -12.13 -9.57
N ARG A 204 -55.45 -13.34 -9.79
CA ARG A 204 -56.61 -13.62 -10.65
C ARG A 204 -57.90 -13.28 -9.91
N HIS A 205 -58.84 -12.59 -10.58
CA HIS A 205 -60.27 -12.84 -10.44
C HIS A 205 -61.09 -12.33 -11.64
N ARG A 206 -61.92 -13.25 -12.17
CA ARG A 206 -63.30 -13.14 -12.75
C ARG A 206 -63.51 -12.22 -13.97
N SER A 207 -64.41 -12.46 -14.93
CA SER A 207 -65.58 -13.35 -15.06
C SER A 207 -66.13 -13.22 -16.50
N THR A 208 -66.58 -14.33 -17.08
CA THR A 208 -67.89 -14.56 -17.72
C THR A 208 -68.08 -16.06 -17.80
#